data_AF-A0A9X3K609-F1
#
_entry.id   AF-A0A9X3K609-F1
#
_cell.length_a   1.000
_cell.length_b   1.000
_cell.length_c   1.000
_cell.angle_alpha   90.00
_cell.angle_beta   90.00
_cell.angle_gamma   90.00
#
_symmetry.space_group_name_H-M   'P 1'
#
loop_
_entity.id
_entity.type
_entity.pdbx_description
1 polymer ?
#
loop_
_entity_poly.entity_id
_entity_poly.type
_entity_poly.pdbx_seq_one_letter_code
_entity_poly.pdbx_strand_id
1 'polypeptide(L)'
;MSKPPKNFRRSLSALLVLMAVALILDFVLPGRVITSEIVKVERERQHYYNAGGNHHFSYKVVTSEHQFNVEEDFAKSLAQNDEKIEYSVSWIFKEINRYRLVSSQNSSFSSLRFVSGIVIPLLTLVSMFIAYRSKKDIGTLVFVLQALLVADLVFVLL
;
A
#
# COMPACT_ATOMS: atom_id res chain seq x y z
N MET A 1 13.65 -33.55 10.69
CA MET A 1 13.31 -32.20 11.21
C MET A 1 12.15 -32.30 12.20
N SER A 2 12.36 -31.93 13.46
CA SER A 2 11.31 -31.92 14.50
C SER A 2 10.30 -30.79 14.25
N LYS A 3 9.00 -31.05 14.42
CA LYS A 3 7.97 -30.01 14.31
C LYS A 3 8.15 -29.00 15.47
N PRO A 4 8.10 -27.68 15.22
CA PRO A 4 8.24 -26.69 16.28
C PRO A 4 7.09 -26.81 17.29
N PRO A 5 7.32 -26.40 18.55
CA PRO A 5 6.34 -26.54 19.62
C PRO A 5 5.03 -25.81 19.29
N LYS A 6 3.91 -26.41 19.67
CA LYS A 6 2.55 -25.90 19.37
C LYS A 6 2.33 -24.46 19.82
N ASN A 7 2.97 -24.06 20.93
CA ASN A 7 2.89 -22.70 21.48
C ASN A 7 3.57 -21.69 20.56
N PHE A 8 4.73 -22.02 20.00
CA PHE A 8 5.46 -21.15 19.07
C PHE A 8 4.64 -20.84 17.81
N ARG A 9 4.00 -21.87 17.23
CA ARG A 9 3.14 -21.69 16.05
C ARG A 9 1.98 -20.72 16.32
N ARG A 10 1.35 -20.81 17.48
CA ARG A 10 0.25 -19.92 17.88
C ARG A 10 0.72 -18.48 18.07
N SER A 11 1.85 -18.28 18.74
CA SER A 11 2.44 -16.96 18.92
C SER A 11 2.80 -16.31 17.59
N LEU A 12 3.40 -17.06 16.67
CA LEU A 12 3.71 -16.57 15.33
C LEU A 12 2.46 -16.19 14.54
N SER A 13 1.43 -17.06 14.53
CA SER A 13 0.14 -16.73 13.89
C SER A 13 -0.49 -15.48 14.50
N ALA A 14 -0.45 -15.33 15.83
CA ALA A 14 -1.00 -14.15 16.50
C ALA A 14 -0.24 -12.87 16.09
N LEU A 15 1.09 -12.93 16.02
CA LEU A 15 1.91 -11.81 15.55
C LEU A 15 1.54 -11.42 14.11
N LEU A 16 1.42 -12.39 13.20
CA LEU A 16 1.04 -12.16 11.80
C LEU A 16 -0.36 -11.52 11.69
N VAL A 17 -1.31 -11.96 12.51
CA VAL A 17 -2.64 -11.34 12.58
C VAL A 17 -2.54 -9.90 13.07
N LEU A 18 -1.77 -9.64 14.14
CA LEU A 18 -1.58 -8.29 14.66
C LEU A 18 -0.93 -7.35 13.62
N MET A 19 0.07 -7.83 12.89
CA MET A 19 0.71 -7.06 11.81
C MET A 19 -0.28 -6.71 10.69
N ALA A 20 -1.07 -7.68 10.23
CA ALA A 20 -2.10 -7.44 9.22
C ALA A 20 -3.15 -6.42 9.70
N VAL A 21 -3.62 -6.54 10.94
CA VAL A 21 -4.57 -5.59 11.53
C VAL A 21 -3.95 -4.20 11.65
N ALA A 22 -2.69 -4.08 12.06
CA ALA A 22 -2.00 -2.80 12.15
C ALA A 22 -1.87 -2.11 10.80
N LEU A 23 -1.52 -2.84 9.73
CA LEU A 23 -1.45 -2.29 8.37
C LEU A 23 -2.82 -1.79 7.89
N ILE A 24 -3.88 -2.56 8.13
CA ILE A 24 -5.26 -2.16 7.76
C ILE A 24 -5.68 -0.92 8.54
N LEU A 25 -5.45 -0.88 9.85
CA LEU A 25 -5.84 0.27 10.68
C LEU A 25 -5.08 1.52 10.28
N ASP A 26 -3.78 1.42 10.02
CA ASP A 26 -2.98 2.56 9.56
C ASP A 26 -3.46 3.09 8.19
N PHE A 27 -3.93 2.21 7.31
CA PHE A 27 -4.48 2.62 6.02
C PHE A 27 -5.88 3.26 6.12
N VAL A 28 -6.78 2.62 6.89
CA VAL A 28 -8.20 3.02 6.97
C VAL A 28 -8.40 4.27 7.81
N LEU A 29 -7.57 4.49 8.82
CA LEU A 29 -7.63 5.71 9.62
C LEU A 29 -7.26 6.92 8.76
N PRO A 30 -7.93 8.07 8.95
CA PRO A 30 -7.82 9.22 8.07
C PRO A 30 -6.42 9.86 8.04
N GLY A 31 -5.52 9.50 8.96
CA GLY A 31 -4.17 10.05 9.00
C GLY A 31 -4.17 11.54 9.36
N ARG A 32 -3.05 12.21 9.04
CA ARG A 32 -2.92 13.66 9.02
C ARG A 32 -3.21 14.15 7.60
N VAL A 33 -4.21 15.01 7.47
CA VAL A 33 -4.53 15.66 6.19
C VAL A 33 -3.65 16.88 6.01
N ILE A 34 -3.02 17.00 4.86
CA ILE A 34 -2.12 18.08 4.48
C ILE A 34 -2.62 18.68 3.16
N THR A 35 -2.70 20.00 3.10
CA THR A 35 -2.95 20.74 1.86
C THR A 35 -1.68 21.49 1.50
N SER A 36 -1.13 21.22 0.32
CA SER A 36 0.11 21.83 -0.14
C SER A 36 0.00 22.28 -1.58
N GLU A 37 0.83 23.26 -1.94
CA GLU A 37 1.03 23.64 -3.32
C GLU A 37 1.82 22.57 -4.07
N ILE A 38 1.45 22.36 -5.33
CA ILE A 38 2.14 21.48 -6.26
C ILE A 38 3.32 22.27 -6.83
N VAL A 39 4.53 21.87 -6.47
CA VAL A 39 5.77 22.50 -6.95
C VAL A 39 6.07 22.04 -8.38
N LYS A 40 5.91 20.74 -8.65
CA LYS A 40 6.07 20.16 -9.98
C LYS A 40 5.41 18.78 -10.09
N VAL A 41 5.12 18.40 -11.32
CA VAL A 41 4.72 17.04 -11.70
C VAL A 41 5.83 16.44 -12.54
N GLU A 42 6.46 15.39 -12.04
CA GLU A 42 7.51 14.67 -12.75
C GLU A 42 6.90 13.49 -13.52
N ARG A 43 7.35 13.34 -14.76
CA ARG A 43 7.05 12.18 -15.60
C ARG A 43 8.34 11.44 -15.86
N GLU A 44 8.44 10.22 -15.35
CA GLU A 44 9.62 9.38 -15.54
C GLU A 44 9.28 8.20 -16.45
N ARG A 45 10.15 7.95 -17.43
CA ARG A 45 10.01 6.79 -18.30
C ARG A 45 10.65 5.59 -17.61
N GLN A 46 9.82 4.69 -17.11
CA GLN A 46 10.25 3.43 -16.55
C GLN A 46 10.63 2.49 -17.70
N HIS A 47 11.94 2.28 -17.85
CA HIS A 47 12.50 1.32 -18.77
C HIS A 47 12.59 -0.04 -18.09
N TYR A 48 11.85 -1.03 -18.59
CA TYR A 48 12.10 -2.41 -18.21
C TYR A 48 13.15 -3.01 -19.15
N TYR A 49 14.16 -3.67 -18.58
CA TYR A 49 15.06 -4.56 -19.32
C TYR A 49 14.36 -5.90 -19.60
N ASN A 50 13.19 -5.86 -20.23
CA ASN A 50 12.46 -7.05 -20.68
C ASN A 50 12.58 -7.19 -22.20
N ALA A 51 12.61 -8.44 -22.70
CA ALA A 51 12.88 -8.78 -24.10
C ALA A 51 11.91 -8.17 -25.13
N GLY A 52 10.79 -7.57 -24.67
CA GLY A 52 9.80 -6.89 -25.50
C GLY A 52 9.98 -5.38 -25.66
N GLY A 53 10.97 -4.75 -24.99
CA GLY A 53 11.26 -3.31 -25.16
C GLY A 53 10.14 -2.36 -24.70
N ASN A 54 9.21 -2.83 -23.86
CA ASN A 54 8.09 -2.04 -23.38
C ASN A 54 8.55 -0.99 -22.36
N HIS A 55 7.94 0.18 -22.42
CA HIS A 55 8.15 1.25 -21.45
C HIS A 55 6.80 1.69 -20.88
N HIS A 56 6.82 2.11 -19.63
CA HIS A 56 5.66 2.73 -18.99
C HIS A 56 6.08 4.08 -18.42
N PHE A 57 5.13 4.99 -18.22
CA PHE A 57 5.39 6.28 -17.59
C PHE A 57 4.90 6.23 -16.15
N SER A 58 5.78 6.54 -15.21
CA SER A 58 5.38 6.82 -13.83
C SER A 58 5.25 8.33 -13.64
N TYR A 59 4.20 8.74 -12.93
CA TYR A 59 3.93 10.14 -12.63
C TYR A 59 4.09 10.37 -11.14
N LYS A 60 4.80 11.45 -10.78
CA LYS A 60 5.07 11.82 -9.39
C LYS A 60 4.69 13.27 -9.17
N VAL A 61 3.96 13.54 -8.08
CA VAL A 61 3.69 14.90 -7.61
C VAL A 61 4.73 15.26 -6.57
N VAL A 62 5.30 16.45 -6.69
CA VAL A 62 6.23 17.02 -5.71
C VAL A 62 5.59 18.26 -5.11
N THR A 63 5.47 18.26 -3.79
CA THR A 63 5.00 19.38 -2.99
C THR A 63 6.17 19.96 -2.17
N SER A 64 5.94 21.01 -1.39
CA SER A 64 6.95 21.56 -0.49
C SER A 64 7.33 20.60 0.65
N GLU A 65 6.44 19.66 0.99
CA GLU A 65 6.64 18.75 2.12
C GLU A 65 6.87 17.28 1.71
N HIS A 66 6.29 16.82 0.59
CA HIS A 66 6.29 15.41 0.22
C HIS A 66 6.44 15.21 -1.29
N GLN A 67 6.90 14.02 -1.68
CA GLN A 67 6.89 13.55 -3.06
C GLN A 67 6.27 12.15 -3.13
N PHE A 68 5.37 11.91 -4.07
CA PHE A 68 4.68 10.63 -4.17
C PHE A 68 4.12 10.36 -5.56
N ASN A 69 3.97 9.06 -5.88
CA ASN A 69 3.45 8.62 -7.16
C ASN A 69 1.94 8.81 -7.22
N VAL A 70 1.45 9.22 -8.40
CA VAL A 70 0.04 9.42 -8.69
C VAL A 70 -0.36 8.69 -9.96
N GLU A 71 -1.65 8.46 -10.12
CA GLU A 71 -2.20 7.88 -11.34
C GLU A 71 -2.02 8.83 -12.53
N GLU A 72 -1.84 8.27 -13.73
CA GLU A 72 -1.63 9.04 -14.96
C GLU A 72 -2.79 10.00 -15.25
N ASP A 73 -4.03 9.56 -15.04
CA ASP A 73 -5.21 10.39 -15.29
C ASP A 73 -5.27 11.57 -14.31
N PHE A 74 -4.84 11.36 -13.07
CA PHE A 74 -4.68 12.44 -12.10
C PHE A 74 -3.57 13.40 -12.53
N ALA A 75 -2.40 12.89 -12.93
CA ALA A 75 -1.30 13.74 -13.37
C ALA A 75 -1.66 14.60 -14.60
N LYS A 76 -2.48 14.06 -15.52
CA LYS A 76 -2.97 14.78 -16.70
C LYS A 76 -4.00 15.85 -16.35
N SER A 77 -4.83 15.65 -15.32
CA SER A 77 -5.83 16.64 -14.91
C SER A 77 -5.23 17.86 -14.21
N LEU A 78 -4.00 17.75 -13.68
CA LEU A 78 -3.25 18.87 -13.07
C LEU A 78 -2.92 20.01 -14.06
N ALA A 79 -3.07 19.79 -15.37
CA ALA A 79 -2.71 20.76 -16.41
C ALA A 79 -3.61 22.02 -16.47
N GLN A 80 -4.62 22.14 -15.59
CA GLN A 80 -5.61 23.22 -15.62
C GLN A 80 -5.81 23.82 -14.22
N ASN A 81 -5.01 24.83 -13.88
CA ASN A 81 -5.26 25.81 -12.80
C ASN A 81 -5.29 25.34 -11.33
N ASP A 82 -5.09 24.06 -11.03
CA ASP A 82 -5.12 23.57 -9.66
C ASP A 82 -3.73 23.55 -9.01
N GLU A 83 -3.42 24.62 -8.29
CA GLU A 83 -2.14 24.77 -7.61
C GLU A 83 -2.05 23.95 -6.31
N LYS A 84 -3.18 23.46 -5.77
CA LYS A 84 -3.21 22.84 -4.44
C LYS A 84 -3.73 21.41 -4.46
N ILE A 85 -2.96 20.53 -3.84
CA ILE A 85 -3.28 19.13 -3.61
C ILE A 85 -3.53 18.92 -2.13
N GLU A 86 -4.54 18.13 -1.80
CA GLU A 86 -4.79 17.62 -0.47
C GLU A 86 -4.45 16.13 -0.43
N TYR A 87 -3.69 15.69 0.57
CA TYR A 87 -3.35 14.29 0.76
C TYR A 87 -3.32 13.91 2.24
N SER A 88 -3.56 12.62 2.52
CA SER A 88 -3.51 12.06 3.87
C SER A 88 -2.26 11.22 4.07
N VAL A 89 -1.55 11.54 5.16
CA VAL A 89 -0.36 10.82 5.62
C VAL A 89 -0.74 9.93 6.79
N SER A 90 -0.41 8.65 6.72
CA SER A 90 -0.73 7.68 7.75
C SER A 90 0.03 7.93 9.06
N TRP A 91 -0.52 7.46 10.18
CA TRP A 91 0.02 7.80 11.51
C TRP A 91 1.27 6.99 11.88
N ILE A 92 1.28 5.70 11.55
CA ILE A 92 2.31 4.77 11.97
C ILE A 92 3.45 4.78 10.94
N PHE A 93 3.10 4.58 9.68
CA PHE A 93 4.06 4.38 8.61
C PHE A 93 4.38 5.65 7.82
N LYS A 94 3.67 6.75 8.07
CA LYS A 94 3.86 8.05 7.40
C LYS A 94 3.74 7.95 5.88
N GLU A 95 2.93 7.01 5.41
CA GLU A 95 2.68 6.76 4.00
C GLU A 95 1.51 7.60 3.48
N ILE A 96 1.54 7.94 2.19
CA ILE A 96 0.44 8.68 1.56
C ILE A 96 -0.65 7.69 1.14
N ASN A 97 -1.77 7.72 1.85
CA ASN A 97 -2.88 6.79 1.63
C ASN A 97 -3.82 7.30 0.53
N ARG A 98 -4.17 8.58 0.58
CA ARG A 98 -5.16 9.21 -0.31
C ARG A 98 -4.68 10.57 -0.76
N TYR A 99 -5.05 10.96 -1.96
CA TYR A 99 -4.79 12.30 -2.49
C TYR A 99 -5.97 12.77 -3.34
N ARG A 100 -6.14 14.08 -3.42
CA ARG A 100 -7.15 14.74 -4.27
C ARG A 100 -6.73 16.15 -4.62
N LEU A 101 -7.26 16.64 -5.74
CA LEU A 101 -7.25 18.07 -6.02
C LEU A 101 -8.22 18.77 -5.07
N VAL A 102 -7.86 19.96 -4.58
CA VAL A 102 -8.73 20.75 -3.70
C VAL A 102 -10.02 21.17 -4.43
N SER A 103 -9.93 21.44 -5.72
CA SER A 103 -11.06 21.76 -6.61
C SER A 103 -11.99 20.57 -6.88
N SER A 104 -11.54 19.34 -6.62
CA SER A 104 -12.23 18.11 -6.98
C SER A 104 -12.83 17.43 -5.76
N GLN A 105 -14.07 16.95 -5.90
CA GLN A 105 -14.68 16.06 -4.92
C GLN A 105 -14.16 14.61 -5.06
N ASN A 106 -13.53 14.28 -6.19
CA ASN A 106 -12.99 12.96 -6.44
C ASN A 106 -11.60 12.83 -5.80
N SER A 107 -11.41 11.72 -5.09
CA SER A 107 -10.19 11.40 -4.39
C SER A 107 -9.70 10.02 -4.80
N SER A 108 -8.40 9.93 -5.08
CA SER A 108 -7.74 8.71 -5.49
C SER A 108 -6.93 8.16 -4.32
N PHE A 109 -6.83 6.84 -4.26
CA PHE A 109 -5.91 6.18 -3.36
C PHE A 109 -4.56 6.01 -4.04
N SER A 110 -3.48 6.04 -3.27
CA SER A 110 -2.20 5.56 -3.78
C SER A 110 -2.34 4.06 -4.05
N SER A 111 -2.23 3.66 -5.33
CA SER A 111 -2.58 2.30 -5.76
C SER A 111 -1.69 1.25 -5.09
N LEU A 112 -0.41 1.55 -4.92
CA LEU A 112 0.53 0.68 -4.19
C LEU A 112 0.18 0.62 -2.70
N ARG A 113 -0.24 1.75 -2.13
CA ARG A 113 -0.64 1.84 -0.72
C ARG A 113 -1.95 1.09 -0.44
N PHE A 114 -2.88 1.07 -1.40
CA PHE A 114 -4.10 0.28 -1.29
C PHE A 114 -3.81 -1.23 -1.26
N VAL A 115 -2.89 -1.70 -2.11
CA VAL A 115 -2.50 -3.12 -2.14
C VAL A 115 -1.79 -3.53 -0.85
N SER A 116 -0.81 -2.73 -0.40
CA SER A 116 -0.05 -2.98 0.83
C SER A 116 -0.91 -2.81 2.09
N GLY A 117 -1.68 -1.72 2.17
CA GLY A 117 -2.46 -1.38 3.36
C GLY A 117 -3.72 -2.22 3.55
N ILE A 118 -4.35 -2.72 2.47
CA ILE A 118 -5.60 -3.47 2.55
C ILE A 118 -5.48 -4.87 1.92
N VAL A 119 -5.14 -4.95 0.64
CA VAL A 119 -5.34 -6.19 -0.15
C VAL A 119 -4.51 -7.35 0.42
N ILE A 120 -3.20 -7.16 0.59
CA ILE A 120 -2.30 -8.20 1.11
C ILE A 120 -2.67 -8.58 2.55
N PRO A 121 -2.82 -7.64 3.51
CA PRO A 121 -3.26 -7.94 4.87
C PRO A 121 -4.59 -8.69 4.93
N LEU A 122 -5.59 -8.25 4.16
CA LEU A 122 -6.93 -8.83 4.19
C LEU A 122 -6.93 -10.26 3.62
N LEU A 123 -6.27 -10.49 2.48
CA LEU A 123 -6.13 -11.84 1.91
C LEU A 123 -5.41 -12.77 2.88
N THR A 124 -4.39 -12.28 3.60
CA THR A 124 -3.68 -13.05 4.61
C THR A 124 -4.62 -13.45 5.74
N LEU A 125 -5.39 -12.51 6.31
CA LEU A 125 -6.36 -12.80 7.37
C LEU A 125 -7.44 -13.80 6.92
N VAL A 126 -8.01 -13.59 5.73
CA VAL A 126 -9.06 -14.47 5.18
C VAL A 126 -8.51 -15.88 4.94
N SER A 127 -7.32 -16.02 4.35
CA SER A 127 -6.71 -17.33 4.12
C SER A 127 -6.41 -18.07 5.42
N MET A 128 -5.90 -17.37 6.44
CA MET A 128 -5.66 -17.94 7.77
C MET A 128 -6.97 -18.37 8.44
N PHE A 129 -8.03 -17.57 8.31
CA PHE A 129 -9.35 -17.90 8.85
C PHE A 129 -9.95 -19.14 8.16
N ILE A 130 -9.88 -19.23 6.83
CA ILE A 130 -10.36 -20.39 6.07
C ILE A 130 -9.57 -21.65 6.44
N ALA A 131 -8.23 -21.55 6.52
CA ALA A 131 -7.38 -22.66 6.92
C ALA A 131 -7.74 -23.18 8.32
N TYR A 132 -8.02 -22.25 9.24
CA TYR A 132 -8.46 -22.57 10.60
C TYR A 132 -9.87 -23.22 10.63
N ARG A 133 -10.84 -22.66 9.89
CA ARG A 133 -12.25 -23.07 9.96
C ARG A 133 -12.57 -24.32 9.14
N SER A 134 -12.06 -24.40 7.91
CA SER A 134 -12.45 -25.42 6.93
C SER A 134 -11.53 -26.64 6.92
N LYS A 135 -10.43 -26.64 7.69
CA LYS A 135 -9.39 -27.69 7.67
C LYS A 135 -8.89 -28.03 6.25
N LYS A 136 -9.08 -27.11 5.29
CA LYS A 136 -8.63 -27.28 3.90
C LYS A 136 -7.12 -27.19 3.86
N ASP A 137 -6.50 -28.01 3.01
CA ASP A 137 -5.06 -27.96 2.80
C ASP A 137 -4.68 -26.81 1.86
N ILE A 138 -4.76 -25.59 2.40
CA ILE A 138 -4.31 -24.36 1.74
C ILE A 138 -3.02 -23.84 2.38
N GLY A 139 -2.23 -24.73 3.00
CA GLY A 139 -1.04 -24.36 3.77
C GLY A 139 -0.02 -23.59 2.95
N THR A 140 0.19 -23.98 1.70
CA THR A 140 1.09 -23.28 0.77
C THR A 140 0.63 -21.85 0.50
N LEU A 141 -0.66 -21.65 0.22
CA LEU A 141 -1.21 -20.31 -0.03
C LEU A 141 -1.09 -19.41 1.21
N VAL A 142 -1.44 -19.93 2.39
CA VAL A 142 -1.30 -19.20 3.65
C VAL A 142 0.16 -18.80 3.89
N PHE A 143 1.10 -19.71 3.65
CA PHE A 143 2.53 -19.43 3.80
C PHE A 143 3.00 -18.33 2.84
N VAL A 144 2.61 -18.39 1.56
CA VAL A 144 2.96 -17.37 0.56
C VAL A 144 2.40 -16.00 0.98
N LEU A 145 1.13 -15.94 1.41
CA LEU A 145 0.52 -14.68 1.86
C LEU A 145 1.18 -14.14 3.13
N GLN A 146 1.58 -15.00 4.08
CA GLN A 146 2.34 -14.58 5.26
C GLN A 146 3.73 -14.03 4.89
N ALA A 147 4.43 -14.64 3.94
CA ALA A 147 5.71 -14.13 3.46
C ALA A 147 5.54 -12.78 2.75
N LEU A 148 4.49 -12.64 1.93
CA LEU A 148 4.14 -11.37 1.30
C LEU A 148 3.79 -10.29 2.34
N LEU A 149 3.07 -10.63 3.41
CA LEU A 149 2.75 -9.70 4.49
C LEU A 149 4.02 -9.19 5.20
N VAL A 150 5.01 -10.07 5.42
CA VAL A 150 6.29 -9.66 6.02
C VAL A 150 7.07 -8.77 5.06
N ALA A 151 7.12 -9.12 3.77
CA ALA A 151 7.76 -8.29 2.75
C ALA A 151 7.08 -6.92 2.63
N ASP A 152 5.75 -6.89 2.73
CA ASP A 152 4.94 -5.67 2.71
C ASP A 152 5.22 -4.77 3.92
N LEU A 153 5.33 -5.35 5.11
CA LEU A 153 5.73 -4.60 6.30
C LEU A 153 7.13 -4.00 6.14
N VAL A 154 8.07 -4.75 5.58
CA VAL A 154 9.42 -4.22 5.29
C VAL A 154 9.35 -3.09 4.27
N PHE A 155 8.55 -3.25 3.21
CA PHE A 155 8.35 -2.23 2.19
C PHE A 155 7.82 -0.92 2.78
N VAL A 156 6.86 -1.00 3.69
CA VAL A 156 6.23 0.18 4.33
C VAL A 156 7.10 0.80 5.44
N LEU A 157 8.16 0.11 5.89
CA LEU A 157 9.10 0.61 6.90
C LEU A 157 10.36 1.28 6.31
N LEU A 158 10.64 1.06 5.03
CA LEU A 158 11.85 1.54 4.34
C LEU A 158 11.56 2.77 3.47
#